data_AF-A0A4U5PHU6-F1
#
_entry.id   AF-A0A4U5PHU6-F1
#
_cell.length_a   1.000
_cell.length_b   1.000
_cell.length_c   1.000
_cell.angle_alpha   90.00
_cell.angle_beta   90.00
_cell.angle_gamma   90.00
#
_symmetry.space_group_name_H-M   'P 1'
#
loop_
_entity.id
_entity.type
_entity.pdbx_description
1 polymer ?
#
loop_
_entity_poly.entity_id
_entity_poly.type
_entity_poly.pdbx_seq_one_letter_code
_entity_poly.pdbx_strand_id
1 'polypeptide(L)'
;MLKGLQYYSDDPGKVGQTFVRLQKDFDHHVRLARNLPEVLKILEASPMKEYLENLSDRVESGNKNYIDYLNEANDRMKQYEEFFKEFIKYSSRASCNTGSMQKALELIKSVPRRTVDMDIINNIKNYPGDKNRLGHLYRHDFFQVWEGEGESVDRYVFLFKNKVMITDKVPNTDPEEYKHFATLRLDKYTVREYTITEDTVVLRPNEPGLPMFRMKAKDQSSAEYVFKGWMKDMIEMQEDIGKCLARVWLHGFETNLSCLC
;
A
#
# COMPACT_ATOMS: atom_id res chain seq x y z
N MET A 1 14.40 -0.59 -14.61
CA MET A 1 13.41 0.20 -15.36
C MET A 1 13.82 0.46 -16.81
N LEU A 2 14.94 1.16 -17.09
CA LEU A 2 15.35 1.58 -18.45
C LEU A 2 15.34 0.47 -19.52
N LYS A 3 15.94 -0.70 -19.26
CA LYS A 3 15.90 -1.84 -20.19
C LYS A 3 14.48 -2.26 -20.57
N GLY A 4 13.53 -2.18 -19.62
CA GLY A 4 12.13 -2.51 -19.86
C GLY A 4 11.36 -1.43 -20.60
N LEU A 5 11.82 -0.17 -20.56
CA LEU A 5 11.26 0.90 -21.40
C LEU A 5 11.80 0.79 -22.83
N GLN A 6 13.11 0.50 -22.97
CA GLN A 6 13.73 0.23 -24.27
C GLN A 6 13.09 -0.98 -24.96
N TYR A 7 12.76 -2.03 -24.22
CA TYR A 7 12.09 -3.20 -24.78
C TYR A 7 10.71 -2.90 -25.38
N TYR A 8 9.98 -1.91 -24.83
CA TYR A 8 8.68 -1.49 -25.32
C TYR A 8 8.75 -0.18 -26.14
N SER A 9 9.91 0.20 -26.67
CA SER A 9 10.05 1.43 -27.47
C SER A 9 9.13 1.42 -28.69
N ASP A 10 8.96 0.24 -29.29
CA ASP A 10 8.21 0.06 -30.54
C ASP A 10 6.73 -0.26 -30.29
N ASP A 11 6.34 -0.50 -29.03
CA ASP A 11 4.95 -0.73 -28.61
C ASP A 11 4.62 0.12 -27.36
N PRO A 12 4.33 1.42 -27.56
CA PRO A 12 4.04 2.35 -26.47
C PRO A 12 2.84 1.92 -25.61
N GLY A 13 1.89 1.15 -26.17
CA GLY A 13 0.74 0.64 -25.44
C GLY A 13 1.13 -0.30 -24.29
N LYS A 14 2.30 -0.95 -24.40
CA LYS A 14 2.82 -1.89 -23.40
C LYS A 14 3.78 -1.27 -22.40
N VAL A 15 4.19 -0.01 -22.56
CA VAL A 15 5.17 0.64 -21.66
C VAL A 15 4.74 0.60 -20.19
N GLY A 16 3.43 0.72 -19.93
CA GLY A 16 2.87 0.63 -18.57
C GLY A 16 3.08 -0.72 -17.89
N GLN A 17 3.26 -1.81 -18.65
CA GLN A 17 3.53 -3.14 -18.09
C GLN A 17 4.88 -3.19 -17.35
N THR A 18 5.89 -2.45 -17.82
CA THR A 18 7.18 -2.36 -17.13
C THR A 18 7.01 -1.73 -15.75
N PHE A 19 6.16 -0.70 -15.62
CA PHE A 19 5.89 -0.05 -14.34
C PHE A 19 5.16 -0.98 -13.37
N VAL A 20 4.08 -1.62 -13.84
CA VAL A 20 3.31 -2.58 -13.02
C VAL A 20 4.19 -3.74 -12.56
N ARG A 21 5.04 -4.28 -13.44
CA ARG A 21 5.98 -5.36 -13.09
C ARG A 21 7.01 -4.94 -12.04
N LEU A 22 7.45 -3.69 -12.07
CA LEU A 22 8.43 -3.12 -11.14
C LEU A 22 7.79 -2.39 -9.96
N GLN A 23 6.50 -2.63 -9.67
CA GLN A 23 5.74 -1.92 -8.63
C GLN A 23 6.47 -1.84 -7.28
N LYS A 24 7.13 -2.93 -6.85
CA LYS A 24 7.87 -2.96 -5.58
C LYS A 24 9.08 -2.02 -5.56
N ASP A 25 9.71 -1.78 -6.71
CA ASP A 25 10.88 -0.91 -6.79
C ASP A 25 10.51 0.55 -6.49
N PHE A 26 9.25 0.94 -6.70
CA PHE A 26 8.75 2.28 -6.35
C PHE A 26 8.66 2.52 -4.83
N ASP A 27 8.81 1.49 -3.99
CA ASP A 27 8.94 1.67 -2.54
C ASP A 27 10.19 2.50 -2.18
N HIS A 28 11.21 2.54 -3.05
CA HIS A 28 12.36 3.45 -2.89
C HIS A 28 11.96 4.91 -3.03
N HIS A 29 11.05 5.24 -3.95
CA HIS A 29 10.54 6.59 -4.12
C HIS A 29 9.63 7.02 -2.97
N VAL A 30 8.86 6.08 -2.40
CA VAL A 30 8.10 6.34 -1.17
C VAL A 30 9.04 6.73 -0.02
N ARG A 31 10.12 5.96 0.20
CA ARG A 31 11.11 6.27 1.24
C ARG A 31 11.84 7.59 0.98
N LEU A 32 12.22 7.86 -0.26
CA LEU A 32 12.85 9.12 -0.65
C LEU A 32 11.93 10.30 -0.31
N ALA A 33 10.70 10.30 -0.82
CA ALA A 33 9.75 11.39 -0.62
C ALA A 33 9.44 11.65 0.86
N ARG A 34 9.33 10.58 1.67
CA ARG A 34 9.10 10.69 3.11
C ARG A 34 10.28 11.31 3.85
N ASN A 35 11.50 10.89 3.54
CA ASN A 35 12.71 11.29 4.28
C ASN A 35 13.30 12.61 3.77
N LEU A 36 12.96 13.02 2.55
CA LEU A 36 13.53 14.20 1.88
C LEU A 36 13.48 15.46 2.75
N PRO A 37 12.36 15.84 3.41
CA PRO A 37 12.32 17.05 4.21
C PRO A 37 13.38 17.09 5.33
N GLU A 38 13.61 15.95 5.98
CA GLU A 38 14.60 15.85 7.05
C GLU A 38 16.03 15.81 6.50
N VAL A 39 16.24 15.10 5.39
CA VAL A 39 17.52 15.09 4.68
C VAL A 39 17.92 16.51 4.24
N LEU A 40 16.99 17.30 3.70
CA LEU A 40 17.26 18.68 3.28
C LEU A 40 17.71 19.55 4.46
N LYS A 41 17.07 19.45 5.63
CA LYS A 41 17.50 20.17 6.84
C LYS A 41 18.92 19.82 7.24
N ILE A 42 19.28 18.53 7.19
CA ILE A 42 20.63 18.07 7.53
C ILE A 42 21.65 18.62 6.54
N LEU A 43 21.32 18.63 5.24
CA LEU A 43 22.20 19.13 4.19
C LEU A 43 22.41 20.65 4.26
N GLU A 44 21.41 21.39 4.72
CA GLU A 44 21.51 22.84 4.91
C GLU A 44 22.24 23.23 6.21
N ALA A 45 22.42 22.30 7.15
CA ALA A 45 23.13 22.54 8.39
C ALA A 45 24.67 22.51 8.22
N SER A 46 25.37 23.43 8.88
CA SER A 46 26.83 23.33 9.04
C SER A 46 27.18 22.18 10.02
N PRO A 47 28.26 21.42 9.78
CA PRO A 47 29.29 21.62 8.75
C PRO A 47 29.00 20.93 7.40
N MET A 48 27.85 20.26 7.24
CA MET A 48 27.56 19.44 6.07
C MET A 48 27.42 20.28 4.80
N LYS A 49 26.73 21.42 4.89
CA LYS A 49 26.60 22.39 3.80
C LYS A 49 27.96 22.80 3.22
N GLU A 50 28.85 23.27 4.10
CA GLU A 50 30.19 23.73 3.73
C GLU A 50 31.02 22.63 3.07
N TYR A 51 30.92 21.39 3.57
CA TYR A 51 31.60 20.25 2.97
C TYR A 51 31.14 19.97 1.53
N LEU A 52 29.83 20.04 1.27
CA LEU A 52 29.25 19.78 -0.05
C LEU A 52 29.54 20.91 -1.05
N GLU A 53 29.54 22.16 -0.60
CA GLU A 53 29.94 23.31 -1.41
C GLU A 53 31.41 23.18 -1.83
N ASN A 54 32.32 22.90 -0.88
CA ASN A 54 33.73 22.66 -1.17
C ASN A 54 33.98 21.48 -2.12
N LEU A 55 33.14 20.43 -2.06
CA LEU A 55 33.22 19.32 -3.00
C LEU A 55 32.74 19.70 -4.41
N SER A 56 31.67 20.49 -4.50
CA SER A 56 31.10 20.91 -5.79
C SER A 56 32.10 21.79 -6.56
N ASP A 57 32.79 22.68 -5.87
CA ASP A 57 33.84 23.53 -6.43
C ASP A 57 35.03 22.72 -6.99
N ARG A 58 35.37 21.59 -6.34
CA ARG A 58 36.48 20.71 -6.78
C ARG A 58 36.15 19.87 -8.01
N VAL A 59 34.88 19.54 -8.22
CA VAL A 59 34.43 18.60 -9.25
C VAL A 59 33.93 19.32 -10.50
N GLU A 60 33.92 20.67 -10.51
CA GLU A 60 33.34 21.48 -11.59
C GLU A 60 31.93 20.99 -11.98
N SER A 61 31.13 20.60 -10.98
CA SER A 61 29.86 19.87 -11.18
C SER A 61 28.73 20.68 -11.84
N GLY A 62 29.05 21.84 -12.40
CA GLY A 62 28.12 22.77 -13.04
C GLY A 62 27.27 23.54 -12.03
N ASN A 63 26.18 24.15 -12.52
CA ASN A 63 25.31 25.03 -11.72
C ASN A 63 24.36 24.30 -10.76
N LYS A 64 24.29 22.96 -10.79
CA LYS A 64 23.38 22.18 -9.94
C LYS A 64 24.10 21.72 -8.68
N ASN A 65 23.54 22.07 -7.53
CA ASN A 65 24.03 21.59 -6.24
C ASN A 65 23.39 20.22 -5.89
N TYR A 66 23.85 19.61 -4.80
CA TYR A 66 23.36 18.29 -4.38
C TYR A 66 21.85 18.28 -4.05
N ILE A 67 21.33 19.37 -3.49
CA ILE A 67 19.90 19.54 -3.18
C ILE A 67 19.06 19.52 -4.47
N ASP A 68 19.54 20.18 -5.53
CA ASP A 68 18.86 20.20 -6.84
C ASP A 68 18.71 18.78 -7.40
N TYR A 69 19.75 17.94 -7.30
CA TYR A 69 19.68 16.54 -7.75
C TYR A 69 18.68 15.71 -6.94
N LEU A 70 18.60 15.92 -5.63
CA LEU A 70 17.63 15.22 -4.76
C LEU A 70 16.19 15.63 -5.09
N ASN A 71 15.94 16.92 -5.29
CA ASN A 71 14.64 17.44 -5.70
C ASN A 71 14.25 16.88 -7.08
N GLU A 72 15.17 16.84 -8.05
CA GLU A 72 14.90 16.26 -9.36
C GLU A 72 14.57 14.76 -9.28
N ALA A 73 15.25 14.02 -8.39
CA ALA A 73 14.95 12.60 -8.15
C ALA A 73 13.56 12.39 -7.53
N ASN A 74 13.13 13.30 -6.65
CA ASN A 74 11.79 13.29 -6.05
C ASN A 74 10.70 13.66 -7.07
N ASP A 75 10.96 14.65 -7.91
CA ASP A 75 10.03 15.14 -8.93
C ASP A 75 9.81 14.14 -10.07
N ARG A 76 10.65 13.09 -10.17
CA ARG A 76 10.53 12.05 -11.19
C ARG A 76 9.15 11.36 -11.16
N MET A 77 8.54 11.22 -9.99
CA MET A 77 7.18 10.65 -9.88
C MET A 77 6.13 11.54 -10.54
N LYS A 78 6.22 12.86 -10.34
CA LYS A 78 5.34 13.84 -10.98
C LYS A 78 5.50 13.83 -12.50
N GLN A 79 6.75 13.74 -12.98
CA GLN A 79 7.03 13.63 -14.42
C GLN A 79 6.40 12.37 -15.03
N TYR A 80 6.54 11.21 -14.38
CA TYR A 80 5.89 9.97 -14.85
C TYR A 80 4.37 10.08 -14.85
N GLU A 81 3.77 10.75 -13.86
CA GLU A 81 2.33 11.00 -13.83
C GLU A 81 1.88 11.82 -15.05
N GLU A 82 2.58 12.91 -15.35
CA GLU A 82 2.29 13.78 -16.48
C GLU A 82 2.44 13.03 -17.81
N PHE A 83 3.53 12.29 -17.99
CA PHE A 83 3.72 11.47 -19.18
C PHE A 83 2.60 10.45 -19.36
N PHE A 84 2.23 9.70 -18.33
CA PHE A 84 1.16 8.71 -18.46
C PHE A 84 -0.19 9.35 -18.79
N LYS A 85 -0.51 10.52 -18.22
CA LYS A 85 -1.73 11.28 -18.59
C LYS A 85 -1.73 11.63 -20.07
N GLU A 86 -0.60 12.09 -20.61
CA GLU A 86 -0.48 12.41 -22.04
C GLU A 86 -0.56 11.16 -22.92
N PHE A 87 0.18 10.10 -22.58
CA PHE A 87 0.15 8.83 -23.31
C PHE A 87 -1.26 8.26 -23.40
N ILE A 88 -2.00 8.27 -22.29
CA ILE A 88 -3.39 7.83 -22.25
C ILE A 88 -4.26 8.72 -23.14
N LYS A 89 -4.14 10.04 -23.01
CA LYS A 89 -4.93 11.01 -23.79
C LYS A 89 -4.75 10.80 -25.30
N TYR A 90 -3.51 10.65 -25.79
CA TYR A 90 -3.25 10.46 -27.21
C TYR A 90 -3.62 9.05 -27.68
N SER A 91 -3.32 8.01 -26.89
CA SER A 91 -3.65 6.63 -27.25
C SER A 91 -5.16 6.39 -27.33
N SER A 92 -5.94 6.97 -26.41
CA SER A 92 -7.40 6.87 -26.45
C SER A 92 -8.00 7.55 -27.69
N ARG A 93 -7.42 8.67 -28.15
CA ARG A 93 -7.85 9.32 -29.40
C ARG A 93 -7.55 8.47 -30.63
N ALA A 94 -6.48 7.68 -30.58
CA ALA A 94 -6.11 6.73 -31.63
C ALA A 94 -6.85 5.38 -31.52
N SER A 95 -7.81 5.23 -30.60
CA SER A 95 -8.50 3.96 -30.32
C SER A 95 -7.57 2.81 -29.93
N CYS A 96 -6.39 3.13 -29.37
CA CYS A 96 -5.44 2.14 -28.87
C CYS A 96 -5.80 1.67 -27.46
N ASN A 97 -5.41 0.45 -27.10
CA ASN A 97 -5.58 -0.05 -25.74
C ASN A 97 -4.71 0.76 -24.76
N THR A 98 -5.33 1.26 -23.70
CA THR A 98 -4.64 2.05 -22.69
C THR A 98 -4.45 1.33 -21.34
N GLY A 99 -5.07 0.17 -21.12
CA GLY A 99 -5.26 -0.40 -19.78
C GLY A 99 -3.99 -0.57 -18.95
N SER A 100 -2.86 -0.94 -19.56
CA SER A 100 -1.55 -1.01 -18.88
C SER A 100 -1.05 0.36 -18.41
N MET A 101 -1.31 1.42 -19.19
CA MET A 101 -0.93 2.78 -18.86
C MET A 101 -1.81 3.37 -17.76
N GLN A 102 -3.12 3.07 -17.72
CA GLN A 102 -3.94 3.48 -16.57
C GLN A 102 -3.45 2.83 -15.27
N LYS A 103 -3.16 1.52 -15.28
CA LYS A 103 -2.62 0.84 -14.09
C LYS A 103 -1.28 1.42 -13.65
N ALA A 104 -0.41 1.78 -14.60
CA ALA A 104 0.84 2.45 -14.29
C ALA A 104 0.61 3.86 -13.71
N LEU A 105 -0.33 4.63 -14.25
CA LEU A 105 -0.71 5.94 -13.71
C LEU A 105 -1.23 5.84 -12.27
N GLU A 106 -2.09 4.86 -12.00
CA GLU A 106 -2.59 4.59 -10.64
C GLU A 106 -1.45 4.24 -9.67
N LEU A 107 -0.51 3.39 -10.10
CA LEU A 107 0.68 3.06 -9.33
C LEU A 107 1.49 4.33 -8.99
N ILE A 108 1.80 5.18 -9.97
CA ILE A 108 2.56 6.41 -9.74
C ILE A 108 1.83 7.36 -8.79
N LYS A 109 0.52 7.58 -9.03
CA LYS A 109 -0.33 8.41 -8.17
C LYS A 109 -0.44 7.89 -6.74
N SER A 110 -0.24 6.61 -6.52
CA SER A 110 -0.27 6.02 -5.17
C SER A 110 0.96 6.37 -4.33
N VAL A 111 2.11 6.72 -4.96
CA VAL A 111 3.39 6.90 -4.24
C VAL A 111 3.29 7.97 -3.13
N PRO A 112 2.76 9.18 -3.37
CA PRO A 112 2.62 10.18 -2.31
C PRO A 112 1.66 9.74 -1.20
N ARG A 113 0.59 9.00 -1.52
CA ARG A 113 -0.32 8.48 -0.49
C ARG A 113 0.37 7.45 0.41
N ARG A 114 1.24 6.62 -0.17
CA ARG A 114 1.98 5.59 0.56
C ARG A 114 3.02 6.15 1.54
N THR A 115 3.43 7.42 1.42
CA THR A 115 4.30 8.03 2.45
C THR A 115 3.50 8.28 3.73
N VAL A 116 2.27 8.79 3.61
CA VAL A 116 1.34 8.96 4.73
C VAL A 116 1.02 7.62 5.38
N ASP A 117 0.74 6.60 4.56
CA ASP A 117 0.49 5.25 5.07
C ASP A 117 1.69 4.71 5.89
N MET A 118 2.93 4.98 5.46
CA MET A 118 4.12 4.58 6.21
C MET A 118 4.18 5.23 7.60
N ASP A 119 3.80 6.50 7.73
CA ASP A 119 3.80 7.18 9.03
C ASP A 119 2.75 6.57 9.97
N ILE A 120 1.54 6.30 9.47
CA ILE A 120 0.48 5.61 10.23
C ILE A 120 0.98 4.22 10.68
N ILE A 121 1.60 3.45 9.79
CA ILE A 121 2.16 2.13 10.11
C ILE A 121 3.28 2.22 11.17
N ASN A 122 4.15 3.23 11.07
CA ASN A 122 5.26 3.40 12.00
C ASN A 122 4.78 3.70 13.42
N ASN A 123 3.63 4.36 13.57
CA ASN A 123 3.02 4.68 14.86
C ASN A 123 2.32 3.49 15.54
N ILE A 124 2.28 2.31 14.92
CA ILE A 124 1.78 1.09 15.57
C ILE A 124 2.73 0.67 16.70
N LYS A 125 2.25 0.43 17.92
CA LYS A 125 3.06 -0.01 19.07
C LYS A 125 2.76 -1.47 19.42
N ASN A 126 3.73 -2.17 20.00
CA ASN A 126 3.59 -3.55 20.48
C ASN A 126 3.15 -4.57 19.42
N TYR A 127 3.38 -4.31 18.13
CA TYR A 127 3.16 -5.31 17.10
C TYR A 127 4.15 -6.47 17.28
N PRO A 128 3.70 -7.73 17.44
CA PRO A 128 4.61 -8.86 17.70
C PRO A 128 5.44 -9.28 16.48
N GLY A 129 5.10 -8.81 15.29
CA GLY A 129 5.81 -9.09 14.05
C GLY A 129 6.71 -7.95 13.58
N ASP A 130 7.30 -8.13 12.41
CA ASP A 130 8.08 -7.09 11.74
C ASP A 130 7.16 -6.15 10.95
N LYS A 131 7.14 -4.86 11.33
CA LYS A 131 6.35 -3.82 10.64
C LYS A 131 6.74 -3.67 9.17
N ASN A 132 8.00 -3.88 8.82
CA ASN A 132 8.48 -3.79 7.44
C ASN A 132 7.86 -4.88 6.54
N ARG A 133 7.34 -5.96 7.15
CA ARG A 133 6.66 -7.08 6.47
C ARG A 133 5.13 -6.93 6.49
N LEU A 134 4.58 -5.83 7.00
CA LEU A 134 3.14 -5.56 6.94
C LEU A 134 2.67 -5.38 5.49
N GLY A 135 3.50 -4.74 4.66
CA GLY A 135 3.22 -4.49 3.25
C GLY A 135 2.36 -3.24 3.03
N HIS A 136 1.65 -3.20 1.91
CA HIS A 136 0.76 -2.09 1.58
C HIS A 136 -0.47 -2.07 2.51
N LEU A 137 -0.74 -0.90 3.08
CA LEU A 137 -1.98 -0.59 3.78
C LEU A 137 -3.07 -0.28 2.75
N TYR A 138 -4.15 -1.06 2.76
CA TYR A 138 -5.29 -0.87 1.86
C TYR A 138 -6.30 0.10 2.46
N ARG A 139 -6.62 -0.06 3.74
CA ARG A 139 -7.57 0.77 4.47
C ARG A 139 -7.17 0.96 5.92
N HIS A 140 -7.53 2.10 6.48
CA HIS A 140 -7.31 2.46 7.87
C HIS A 140 -8.44 3.39 8.29
N ASP A 141 -9.33 2.91 9.14
CA ASP A 141 -10.52 3.64 9.56
C ASP A 141 -10.83 3.34 11.05
N PHE A 142 -11.65 4.19 11.64
CA PHE A 142 -12.05 4.11 13.04
C PHE A 142 -13.40 3.40 13.18
N PHE A 143 -13.42 2.31 13.93
CA PHE A 143 -14.57 1.43 14.07
C PHE A 143 -14.98 1.29 15.53
N GLN A 144 -16.27 1.07 15.74
CA GLN A 144 -16.78 0.41 16.93
C GLN A 144 -16.67 -1.11 16.71
N VAL A 145 -15.91 -1.80 17.57
CA VAL A 145 -15.56 -3.23 17.41
C VAL A 145 -16.10 -4.05 18.58
N TRP A 146 -16.86 -5.10 18.28
CA TRP A 146 -17.32 -6.11 19.23
C TRP A 146 -16.53 -7.40 19.07
N GLU A 147 -16.06 -7.95 20.18
CA GLU A 147 -15.45 -9.29 20.25
C GLU A 147 -16.44 -10.26 20.91
N GLY A 148 -16.89 -11.27 20.16
CA GLY A 148 -17.93 -12.19 20.61
C GLY A 148 -19.24 -11.47 20.96
N GLU A 149 -19.76 -11.77 22.15
CA GLU A 149 -20.93 -11.11 22.75
C GLU A 149 -20.56 -9.96 23.70
N GLY A 150 -19.28 -9.58 23.75
CA GLY A 150 -18.79 -8.51 24.61
C GLY A 150 -19.27 -7.12 24.19
N GLU A 151 -18.96 -6.14 25.03
CA GLU A 151 -19.23 -4.74 24.75
C GLU A 151 -18.40 -4.21 23.57
N SER A 152 -18.94 -3.21 22.90
CA SER A 152 -18.20 -2.52 21.84
C SER A 152 -17.08 -1.66 22.40
N VAL A 153 -15.94 -1.67 21.73
CA VAL A 153 -14.83 -0.75 22.00
C VAL A 153 -14.44 -0.04 20.71
N ASP A 154 -14.22 1.27 20.81
CA ASP A 154 -13.76 2.08 19.68
C ASP A 154 -12.27 1.78 19.40
N ARG A 155 -11.95 1.40 18.15
CA ARG A 155 -10.64 0.92 17.73
C ARG A 155 -10.30 1.37 16.32
N TYR A 156 -9.02 1.59 16.05
CA TYR A 156 -8.53 1.72 14.68
C TYR A 156 -8.28 0.35 14.09
N VAL A 157 -8.75 0.16 12.86
CA VAL A 157 -8.63 -1.11 12.14
C VAL A 157 -7.84 -0.86 10.86
N PHE A 158 -6.85 -1.71 10.63
CA PHE A 158 -5.94 -1.67 9.49
C PHE A 158 -6.18 -2.88 8.60
N LEU A 159 -6.42 -2.65 7.31
CA LEU A 159 -6.50 -3.69 6.31
C LEU A 159 -5.17 -3.77 5.56
N PHE A 160 -4.46 -4.88 5.70
CA PHE A 160 -3.31 -5.22 4.86
C PHE A 160 -3.65 -6.42 3.99
N LYS A 161 -2.75 -6.76 3.05
CA LYS A 161 -2.91 -7.96 2.23
C LYS A 161 -3.11 -9.20 3.11
N ASN A 162 -4.28 -9.84 2.97
CA ASN A 162 -4.69 -11.08 3.64
C ASN A 162 -4.81 -11.01 5.18
N LYS A 163 -4.83 -9.82 5.78
CA LYS A 163 -4.94 -9.67 7.23
C LYS A 163 -5.62 -8.37 7.66
N VAL A 164 -6.39 -8.46 8.74
CA VAL A 164 -6.97 -7.32 9.45
C VAL A 164 -6.23 -7.16 10.76
N MET A 165 -5.73 -5.98 11.06
CA MET A 165 -5.11 -5.68 12.35
C MET A 165 -5.97 -4.68 13.10
N ILE A 166 -6.34 -5.04 14.33
CA ILE A 166 -7.13 -4.22 15.23
C ILE A 166 -6.18 -3.61 16.26
N THR A 167 -6.37 -2.33 16.57
CA THR A 167 -5.52 -1.58 17.51
C THR A 167 -6.36 -0.74 18.46
N ASP A 168 -5.87 -0.57 19.68
CA ASP A 168 -6.41 0.39 20.63
C ASP A 168 -5.77 1.77 20.41
N LYS A 169 -6.55 2.83 20.62
CA LYS A 169 -6.04 4.22 20.61
C LYS A 169 -5.28 4.49 21.90
N VAL A 170 -4.09 5.08 21.81
CA VAL A 170 -3.43 5.68 22.98
C VAL A 170 -3.97 7.10 23.16
N PRO A 171 -4.60 7.44 24.31
CA PRO A 171 -5.12 8.78 24.53
C PRO A 171 -3.98 9.80 24.64
N ASN A 172 -4.22 11.02 24.16
CA ASN A 172 -3.34 12.19 24.31
C ASN A 172 -1.97 12.08 23.62
N THR A 173 -1.88 11.42 22.47
CA THR A 173 -0.67 11.37 21.64
C THR A 173 -0.82 12.20 20.37
N ASP A 174 0.18 13.02 20.06
CA ASP A 174 0.32 13.72 18.77
C ASP A 174 1.75 13.50 18.24
N PRO A 175 1.95 12.73 17.15
CA PRO A 175 0.91 12.11 16.30
C PRO A 175 0.19 10.95 16.99
N GLU A 176 -0.96 10.53 16.44
CA GLU A 176 -1.76 9.42 16.97
C GLU A 176 -0.96 8.10 17.02
N GLU A 177 -0.97 7.42 18.18
CA GLU A 177 -0.36 6.12 18.37
C GLU A 177 -1.40 4.98 18.44
N TYR A 178 -1.04 3.83 17.85
CA TYR A 178 -1.93 2.68 17.68
C TYR A 178 -1.37 1.46 18.39
N LYS A 179 -1.90 1.08 19.56
CA LYS A 179 -1.41 -0.09 20.29
C LYS A 179 -2.01 -1.37 19.69
N HIS A 180 -1.16 -2.29 19.24
CA HIS A 180 -1.63 -3.57 18.70
C HIS A 180 -2.51 -4.31 19.72
N PHE A 181 -3.69 -4.74 19.25
CA PHE A 181 -4.64 -5.55 20.01
C PHE A 181 -4.73 -6.96 19.41
N ALA A 182 -5.07 -7.08 18.13
CA ALA A 182 -5.23 -8.36 17.47
C ALA A 182 -4.83 -8.30 15.98
N THR A 183 -4.48 -9.46 15.42
CA THR A 183 -4.28 -9.62 13.97
C THR A 183 -5.01 -10.86 13.49
N LEU A 184 -5.96 -10.66 12.60
CA LEU A 184 -6.83 -11.67 12.03
C LEU A 184 -6.33 -12.00 10.63
N ARG A 185 -6.10 -13.28 10.34
CA ARG A 185 -5.78 -13.72 8.99
C ARG A 185 -7.07 -13.94 8.20
N LEU A 186 -7.23 -13.30 7.06
CA LEU A 186 -8.49 -13.36 6.30
C LEU A 186 -8.86 -14.76 5.81
N ASP A 187 -7.90 -15.67 5.64
CA ASP A 187 -8.17 -17.07 5.26
C ASP A 187 -8.79 -17.90 6.40
N LYS A 188 -8.68 -17.43 7.64
CA LYS A 188 -9.22 -18.11 8.83
C LYS A 188 -10.60 -17.60 9.25
N TYR A 189 -11.14 -16.64 8.52
CA TYR A 189 -12.41 -16.01 8.81
C TYR A 189 -13.33 -16.03 7.59
N THR A 190 -14.63 -16.15 7.81
CA THR A 190 -15.66 -15.86 6.83
C THR A 190 -16.10 -14.41 7.03
N VAL A 191 -15.99 -13.59 5.98
CA VAL A 191 -16.39 -12.17 5.97
C VAL A 191 -17.82 -12.07 5.46
N ARG A 192 -18.73 -11.44 6.21
CA ARG A 192 -20.14 -11.24 5.83
C ARG A 192 -20.67 -9.89 6.28
N GLU A 193 -21.74 -9.45 5.63
CA GLU A 193 -22.59 -8.39 6.14
C GLU A 193 -23.45 -8.89 7.31
N TYR A 194 -23.67 -8.03 8.30
CA TYR A 194 -24.61 -8.33 9.36
C TYR A 194 -26.03 -8.00 8.91
N THR A 195 -26.92 -8.99 9.01
CA THR A 195 -28.29 -8.88 8.47
C THR A 195 -29.24 -8.04 9.31
N ILE A 196 -28.83 -7.60 10.51
CA ILE A 196 -29.69 -6.88 11.46
C ILE A 196 -29.36 -5.39 11.51
N THR A 197 -28.07 -5.04 11.44
CA THR A 197 -27.63 -3.64 11.40
C THR A 197 -26.86 -3.42 10.12
N GLU A 198 -27.38 -2.52 9.29
CA GLU A 198 -26.71 -2.07 8.06
C GLU A 198 -25.29 -1.57 8.37
N ASP A 199 -24.42 -1.63 7.37
CA ASP A 199 -23.05 -1.15 7.39
C ASP A 199 -22.12 -1.82 8.43
N THR A 200 -22.43 -3.06 8.82
CA THR A 200 -21.67 -3.79 9.83
C THR A 200 -21.00 -5.03 9.23
N VAL A 201 -19.67 -5.09 9.33
CA VAL A 201 -18.87 -6.24 8.88
C VAL A 201 -18.80 -7.28 10.00
N VAL A 202 -19.02 -8.54 9.65
CA VAL A 202 -18.88 -9.69 10.54
C VAL A 202 -17.73 -10.57 10.07
N LEU A 203 -16.81 -10.86 11.00
CA LEU A 203 -15.70 -11.77 10.83
C LEU A 203 -15.95 -13.00 11.70
N ARG A 204 -16.49 -14.06 11.08
CA ARG A 204 -16.75 -15.32 11.77
C ARG A 204 -15.57 -16.27 11.61
N PRO A 205 -15.01 -16.84 12.69
CA PRO A 205 -13.90 -17.77 12.59
C PRO A 205 -14.33 -19.07 11.88
N ASN A 206 -13.45 -19.61 11.04
CA ASN A 206 -13.64 -20.90 10.36
C ASN A 206 -13.13 -22.07 11.20
N GLU A 207 -12.34 -21.78 12.24
CA GLU A 207 -11.66 -22.76 13.09
C GLU A 207 -12.00 -22.49 14.57
N PRO A 208 -12.10 -23.55 15.40
CA PRO A 208 -12.34 -23.38 16.83
C PRO A 208 -11.15 -22.69 17.51
N GLY A 209 -11.43 -21.91 18.56
CA GLY A 209 -10.41 -21.21 19.34
C GLY A 209 -10.06 -19.80 18.86
N LEU A 210 -10.64 -19.35 17.75
CA LEU A 210 -10.54 -17.96 17.29
C LEU A 210 -11.80 -17.16 17.69
N PRO A 211 -11.65 -15.89 18.13
CA PRO A 211 -12.81 -15.06 18.48
C PRO A 211 -13.54 -14.55 17.24
N MET A 212 -14.86 -14.37 17.35
CA MET A 212 -15.70 -13.70 16.36
C MET A 212 -15.61 -12.18 16.54
N PHE A 213 -15.56 -11.43 15.44
CA PHE A 213 -15.61 -9.96 15.50
C PHE A 213 -16.77 -9.39 14.71
N ARG A 214 -17.33 -8.30 15.21
CA ARG A 214 -18.18 -7.39 14.43
C ARG A 214 -17.56 -6.00 14.46
N MET A 215 -17.64 -5.28 13.36
CA MET A 215 -17.15 -3.91 13.31
C MET A 215 -18.09 -3.03 12.49
N LYS A 216 -18.39 -1.84 13.01
CA LYS A 216 -19.18 -0.81 12.36
C LYS A 216 -18.38 0.50 12.37
N ALA A 217 -18.31 1.19 11.24
CA ALA A 217 -17.59 2.46 11.16
C ALA A 217 -18.15 3.44 12.20
N LYS A 218 -17.27 4.15 12.90
CA LYS A 218 -17.67 5.02 14.01
C LYS A 218 -18.41 6.28 13.53
N ASP A 219 -17.97 6.82 12.41
CA ASP A 219 -18.62 7.96 11.77
C ASP A 219 -19.82 7.49 10.95
N GLN A 220 -21.02 7.82 11.45
CA GLN A 220 -22.27 7.40 10.84
C GLN A 220 -22.52 8.06 9.47
N SER A 221 -21.89 9.21 9.17
CA SER A 221 -22.05 9.90 7.88
C SER A 221 -21.30 9.22 6.74
N SER A 222 -20.21 8.51 7.06
CA SER A 222 -19.38 7.79 6.10
C SER A 222 -19.53 6.26 6.20
N ALA A 223 -20.34 5.76 7.13
CA ALA A 223 -20.43 4.34 7.47
C ALA A 223 -20.71 3.43 6.28
N GLU A 224 -21.68 3.78 5.44
CA GLU A 224 -22.04 3.00 4.24
C GLU A 224 -20.89 2.90 3.25
N TYR A 225 -20.19 4.02 3.00
CA TYR A 225 -19.07 4.06 2.07
C TYR A 225 -17.87 3.27 2.59
N VAL A 226 -17.54 3.43 3.87
CA VAL A 226 -16.48 2.68 4.54
C VAL A 226 -16.81 1.19 4.49
N PHE A 227 -18.02 0.80 4.88
CA PHE A 227 -18.49 -0.58 4.85
C PHE A 227 -18.35 -1.21 3.46
N LYS A 228 -18.89 -0.57 2.42
CA LYS A 228 -18.81 -1.07 1.03
C LYS A 228 -17.36 -1.24 0.57
N GLY A 229 -16.50 -0.29 0.90
CA GLY A 229 -15.08 -0.34 0.57
C GLY A 229 -14.37 -1.50 1.25
N TRP A 230 -14.56 -1.66 2.57
CA TRP A 230 -13.95 -2.74 3.35
C TRP A 230 -14.43 -4.12 2.88
N MET A 231 -15.75 -4.30 2.70
CA MET A 231 -16.32 -5.56 2.22
C MET A 231 -15.76 -5.95 0.87
N LYS A 232 -15.73 -5.01 -0.09
CA LYS A 232 -15.18 -5.24 -1.43
C LYS A 232 -13.73 -5.74 -1.35
N ASP A 233 -12.86 -4.99 -0.70
CA ASP A 233 -11.42 -5.31 -0.67
C ASP A 233 -11.16 -6.62 0.08
N MET A 234 -11.88 -6.89 1.18
CA MET A 234 -11.73 -8.14 1.94
C MET A 234 -12.18 -9.35 1.12
N ILE A 235 -13.31 -9.26 0.40
CA ILE A 235 -13.81 -10.33 -0.47
C ILE A 235 -12.83 -10.57 -1.63
N GLU A 236 -12.38 -9.52 -2.30
CA GLU A 236 -11.38 -9.63 -3.38
C GLU A 236 -10.10 -10.33 -2.89
N MET A 237 -9.62 -9.99 -1.69
CA MET A 237 -8.46 -10.67 -1.09
C MET A 237 -8.72 -12.16 -0.80
N GLN A 238 -9.93 -12.52 -0.34
CA GLN A 238 -10.29 -13.92 -0.10
C GLN A 238 -10.37 -14.73 -1.40
N GLU A 239 -10.93 -14.16 -2.46
CA GLU A 239 -10.93 -14.79 -3.78
C GLU A 239 -9.51 -15.01 -4.32
N ASP A 240 -8.63 -14.02 -4.16
CA ASP A 240 -7.23 -14.12 -4.59
C ASP A 240 -6.48 -15.21 -3.82
N ILE A 241 -6.75 -15.37 -2.51
CA ILE A 241 -6.24 -16.50 -1.72
C ILE A 241 -6.74 -17.82 -2.31
N GLY A 242 -8.04 -17.94 -2.60
CA GLY A 242 -8.64 -19.14 -3.18
C GLY A 242 -8.03 -19.52 -4.53
N LYS A 243 -7.84 -18.54 -5.43
CA LYS A 243 -7.18 -18.73 -6.73
C LYS A 243 -5.72 -19.18 -6.58
N CYS A 244 -4.99 -18.62 -5.62
CA CYS A 244 -3.62 -19.03 -5.34
C CYS A 244 -3.54 -20.47 -4.83
N LEU A 245 -4.41 -20.85 -3.89
CA LEU A 245 -4.46 -22.22 -3.36
C LEU A 245 -4.83 -23.23 -4.45
N ALA A 246 -5.81 -22.92 -5.31
CA ALA A 246 -6.18 -23.77 -6.43
C ALA A 246 -5.03 -23.96 -7.43
N ARG A 247 -4.27 -22.90 -7.74
CA ARG A 247 -3.10 -22.99 -8.63
C ARG A 247 -1.97 -23.84 -8.03
N VAL A 248 -1.70 -23.70 -6.73
CA VAL A 248 -0.71 -24.54 -6.02
C VAL A 248 -1.14 -26.01 -6.03
N TRP A 249 -2.43 -26.29 -5.82
CA TRP A 249 -2.97 -27.64 -5.92
C TRP A 249 -2.83 -28.25 -7.32
N LEU A 250 -3.13 -27.49 -8.38
CA LEU A 250 -2.99 -27.95 -9.76
C LEU A 250 -1.52 -28.23 -10.13
N HIS A 251 -0.59 -27.33 -9.77
CA HIS A 251 0.84 -27.54 -10.04
C HIS A 251 1.44 -28.68 -9.19
N GLY A 252 0.96 -28.88 -7.96
CA GLY A 252 1.36 -30.02 -7.13
C GLY A 252 0.87 -31.38 -7.64
N PHE A 253 -0.20 -31.39 -8.45
CA PHE A 253 -0.68 -32.60 -9.13
C PHE A 253 0.18 -32.92 -10.37
N GLU A 254 0.55 -31.91 -11.16
CA GLU A 254 1.40 -32.10 -12.35
C GLU A 254 2.82 -32.56 -11.98
N THR A 255 3.38 -32.13 -10.84
CA THR A 255 4.70 -32.61 -10.39
C THR A 255 4.70 -34.02 -9.78
N ASN A 256 3.54 -34.59 -9.46
CA ASN A 256 3.43 -35.97 -8.97
C ASN A 256 3.13 -36.99 -10.09
N LEU A 257 2.64 -36.53 -11.24
CA LEU A 257 2.45 -37.39 -12.43
C LEU A 257 3.74 -37.60 -13.22
N SER A 258 4.77 -36.77 -13.05
CA SER A 258 6.09 -36.96 -13.67
C SER A 258 7.04 -37.90 -12.90
N CYS A 259 6.64 -38.40 -11.73
CA CYS A 259 7.39 -39.40 -10.95
C CYS A 259 6.81 -40.83 -11.05
N LEU A 260 5.80 -41.04 -11.90
CA LEU A 260 5.19 -42.33 -12.19
C LEU A 260 5.24 -42.59 -13.70
N CYS A 261 6.45 -42.66 -14.26
CA CYS A 261 6.78 -43.31 -15.54
C CYS A 261 8.15 -43.97 -15.40
#